data_AF-A0AB39UTU5-F1
#
_entry.id   AF-A0AB39UTU5-F1
#
_cell.length_a   1.000
_cell.length_b   1.000
_cell.length_c   1.000
_cell.angle_alpha   90.00
_cell.angle_beta   90.00
_cell.angle_gamma   90.00
#
_symmetry.space_group_name_H-M   'P 1'
#
loop_
_entity.id
_entity.type
_entity.pdbx_description
1 polymer ?
#
loop_
_entity_poly.entity_id
_entity_poly.type
_entity_poly.pdbx_seq_one_letter_code
_entity_poly.pdbx_strand_id
1 'polypeptide(L)'
;MNQNGTGLLVVASVLLGIWILSVLTASVRERQLEKRGILPPLRQTTDEDIIRLAKSGYRVWAIRRYRQLHGVSLKEARDAVDARMK
;
A
#
# COMPACT_ATOMS: atom_id res chain seq x y z
N MET A 1 23.45 41.66 -6.45
CA MET A 1 22.60 41.28 -5.31
C MET A 1 21.54 40.27 -5.78
N ASN A 2 21.83 38.97 -5.63
CA ASN A 2 20.89 37.89 -5.27
C ASN A 2 19.84 37.42 -6.31
N GLN A 3 20.20 37.21 -7.59
CA GLN A 3 19.37 36.48 -8.56
C GLN A 3 19.19 34.97 -8.23
N ASN A 4 19.99 34.43 -7.31
CA ASN A 4 20.03 32.99 -7.01
C ASN A 4 18.96 32.55 -5.99
N GLY A 5 18.38 33.49 -5.24
CA GLY A 5 17.41 33.18 -4.18
C GLY A 5 15.98 32.95 -4.70
N THR A 6 15.57 33.70 -5.71
CA THR A 6 14.22 33.61 -6.30
C THR A 6 14.02 32.33 -7.10
N GLY A 7 15.03 31.91 -7.88
CA GLY A 7 14.97 30.65 -8.64
C GLY A 7 14.85 29.42 -7.73
N LEU A 8 15.56 29.41 -6.59
CA LEU A 8 15.52 28.32 -5.62
C LEU A 8 14.14 28.20 -4.94
N LEU A 9 13.50 29.32 -4.63
CA LEU A 9 12.16 29.34 -4.02
C LEU A 9 11.08 28.83 -4.99
N VAL A 10 11.16 29.16 -6.28
CA VAL A 10 10.23 28.65 -7.30
C VAL A 10 10.40 27.13 -7.48
N VAL A 11 11.63 26.66 -7.56
CA VAL A 11 11.90 25.20 -7.66
C VAL A 11 11.41 24.48 -6.40
N ALA A 12 11.69 25.03 -5.20
CA ALA A 12 11.25 24.45 -3.95
C ALA A 12 9.72 24.38 -3.82
N SER A 13 8.99 25.41 -4.27
CA SER A 13 7.52 25.45 -4.24
C SER A 13 6.89 24.49 -5.26
N VAL A 14 7.47 24.35 -6.45
CA VAL A 14 7.06 23.33 -7.43
C VAL A 14 7.32 21.92 -6.89
N LEU A 15 8.50 21.67 -6.30
CA LEU A 15 8.82 20.39 -5.69
C LEU A 15 7.91 20.06 -4.50
N LEU A 16 7.59 21.05 -3.66
CA LEU A 16 6.62 20.91 -2.58
C LEU A 16 5.22 20.60 -3.11
N GLY A 17 4.77 21.29 -4.17
CA GLY A 17 3.48 21.02 -4.80
C GLY A 17 3.39 19.61 -5.38
N ILE A 18 4.44 19.16 -6.08
CA ILE A 18 4.53 17.79 -6.62
C ILE A 18 4.56 16.76 -5.48
N TRP A 19 5.31 17.04 -4.41
CA TRP A 19 5.39 16.16 -3.25
C TRP A 19 4.04 16.06 -2.51
N ILE A 20 3.37 17.19 -2.28
CA ILE A 20 2.02 17.26 -1.68
C ILE A 20 1.00 16.53 -2.56
N LEU A 21 1.02 16.75 -3.88
CA LEU A 21 0.14 16.05 -4.83
C LEU A 21 0.40 14.53 -4.83
N SER A 22 1.67 14.10 -4.69
CA SER A 22 2.07 12.70 -4.54
C SER A 22 1.54 12.09 -3.23
N VAL A 23 1.58 12.84 -2.12
CA VAL A 23 1.03 12.41 -0.82
C VAL A 23 -0.51 12.33 -0.84
N LEU A 24 -1.17 13.27 -1.51
CA LEU A 24 -2.63 13.25 -1.65
C LEU A 24 -3.11 12.07 -2.51
N THR A 25 -2.36 11.68 -3.56
CA THR A 25 -2.69 10.48 -4.37
C THR A 25 -2.37 9.17 -3.64
N ALA A 26 -1.38 9.14 -2.75
CA ALA A 26 -1.10 7.98 -1.89
C ALA A 26 -2.28 7.67 -0.94
N SER A 27 -3.00 8.69 -0.47
CA SER A 27 -4.16 8.55 0.43
C SER A 27 -5.42 8.00 -0.26
N VAL A 28 -5.51 8.11 -1.59
CA VAL A 28 -6.61 7.53 -2.39
C VAL A 28 -6.43 6.02 -2.60
N ARG A 29 -5.22 5.50 -2.46
CA ARG A 29 -4.94 4.06 -2.63
C ARG A 29 -5.63 3.18 -1.61
N GLU A 30 -5.82 3.66 -0.37
CA GLU A 30 -6.47 2.85 0.67
C GLU A 30 -7.97 2.67 0.42
N ARG A 31 -8.69 3.72 0.00
CA ARG A 31 -10.14 3.62 -0.26
C ARG A 31 -10.49 2.94 -1.58
N GLN A 32 -9.56 2.89 -2.54
CA GLN A 32 -9.78 2.13 -3.77
C GLN A 32 -9.70 0.62 -3.58
N LEU A 33 -9.03 0.13 -2.53
CA LEU A 33 -8.92 -1.31 -2.28
C LEU A 33 -10.25 -1.96 -1.90
N GLU A 34 -11.05 -1.28 -1.07
CA GLU A 34 -12.41 -1.71 -0.73
C GLU A 34 -13.37 -1.50 -1.91
N LYS A 35 -13.33 -0.33 -2.57
CA LYS A 35 -14.25 -0.04 -3.69
C LYS A 35 -13.99 -0.88 -4.94
N ARG A 36 -12.78 -1.39 -5.14
CA ARG A 36 -12.43 -2.31 -6.24
C ARG A 36 -12.70 -3.79 -5.91
N GLY A 37 -13.20 -4.12 -4.71
CA GLY A 37 -13.49 -5.51 -4.32
C GLY A 37 -12.24 -6.38 -4.14
N ILE A 38 -11.06 -5.77 -3.93
CA ILE A 38 -9.77 -6.48 -3.85
C ILE A 38 -9.58 -7.14 -2.48
N LEU A 39 -10.29 -6.67 -1.45
CA LEU A 39 -10.30 -7.26 -0.13
C LEU A 39 -11.65 -7.97 0.10
N PRO A 40 -11.75 -9.29 -0.13
CA PRO A 40 -12.98 -10.02 0.16
C PRO A 40 -13.35 -9.89 1.64
N PRO A 41 -14.64 -9.95 2.00
CA PRO A 41 -15.05 -10.12 3.39
C PRO A 41 -14.40 -11.40 3.94
N LEU A 42 -14.02 -11.40 5.23
CA LEU A 42 -13.27 -12.49 5.87
C LEU A 42 -13.88 -13.88 5.63
N ARG A 43 -15.21 -13.93 5.53
CA ARG A 43 -15.98 -15.17 5.33
C ARG A 43 -15.83 -15.78 3.94
N GLN A 44 -15.28 -15.03 2.98
CA GLN A 44 -15.10 -15.42 1.58
C GLN A 44 -13.65 -15.24 1.10
N THR A 45 -12.71 -14.83 1.97
CA THR A 45 -11.30 -14.74 1.58
C THR A 45 -10.74 -16.15 1.39
N THR A 46 -10.34 -16.46 0.16
CA THR A 46 -9.58 -17.68 -0.17
C THR A 46 -8.08 -17.39 -0.19
N ASP A 47 -7.24 -18.41 -0.02
CA ASP A 47 -5.78 -18.31 -0.18
C ASP A 47 -5.37 -17.64 -1.52
N GLU A 48 -6.14 -17.86 -2.59
CA GLU A 48 -5.91 -17.23 -3.89
C GLU A 48 -6.02 -15.70 -3.84
N ASP A 49 -6.96 -15.16 -3.05
CA ASP A 49 -7.10 -13.71 -2.87
C ASP A 49 -5.92 -13.13 -2.09
N ILE A 50 -5.41 -13.88 -1.11
CA ILE A 50 -4.22 -13.50 -0.34
C ILE A 50 -3.00 -13.42 -1.26
N ILE A 51 -2.82 -14.40 -2.15
CA ILE A 51 -1.73 -14.42 -3.13
C ILE A 51 -1.90 -13.28 -4.14
N ARG A 52 -3.12 -13.04 -4.62
CA ARG A 52 -3.43 -11.93 -5.54
C ARG A 52 -3.10 -10.59 -4.91
N LEU A 53 -3.56 -10.35 -3.68
CA LEU A 53 -3.23 -9.16 -2.87
C LEU A 53 -1.72 -8.99 -2.72
N ALA A 54 -1.01 -10.07 -2.43
CA ALA A 54 0.43 -10.04 -2.25
C ALA A 54 1.16 -9.69 -3.57
N LYS A 55 0.73 -10.25 -4.70
CA LYS A 55 1.28 -9.97 -6.05
C LYS A 55 0.92 -8.57 -6.57
N SER A 56 -0.26 -8.05 -6.24
CA SER A 56 -0.70 -6.71 -6.63
C SER A 56 -0.03 -5.56 -5.86
N GLY A 57 0.98 -5.86 -5.03
CA GLY A 57 1.72 -4.86 -4.24
C GLY A 57 1.07 -4.54 -2.88
N TYR A 58 -0.01 -5.22 -2.51
CA TYR A 58 -0.73 -5.04 -1.24
C TYR A 58 -0.34 -6.10 -0.20
N ARG A 59 0.96 -6.41 -0.11
CA ARG A 59 1.50 -7.47 0.75
C ARG A 59 1.14 -7.33 2.22
N VAL A 60 1.08 -6.10 2.74
CA VAL A 60 0.68 -5.84 4.14
C VAL A 60 -0.77 -6.28 4.39
N TRP A 61 -1.66 -6.08 3.43
CA TRP A 61 -3.06 -6.49 3.51
C TRP A 61 -3.22 -8.01 3.42
N ALA A 62 -2.44 -8.67 2.55
CA ALA A 62 -2.37 -10.12 2.47
C ALA A 62 -1.98 -10.75 3.82
N ILE A 63 -0.91 -10.24 4.45
CA ILE A 63 -0.43 -10.73 5.76
C ILE A 63 -1.48 -10.52 6.85
N ARG A 64 -2.09 -9.33 6.89
CA ARG A 64 -3.16 -9.01 7.85
C ARG A 64 -4.37 -9.93 7.65
N ARG A 65 -4.74 -10.26 6.41
CA ARG A 65 -5.83 -11.20 6.13
C ARG A 65 -5.50 -12.63 6.52
N TYR A 66 -4.31 -13.10 6.19
CA TYR A 66 -3.83 -14.42 6.58
C TYR A 66 -3.87 -14.58 8.12
N ARG A 67 -3.41 -13.57 8.84
CA ARG A 67 -3.48 -13.55 10.30
C ARG A 67 -4.92 -13.58 10.83
N GLN A 68 -5.85 -12.86 10.20
CA GLN A 68 -7.25 -12.84 10.64
C GLN A 68 -7.98 -14.16 10.36
N LEU A 69 -7.60 -14.89 9.30
CA LEU A 69 -8.17 -16.20 8.97
C LEU A 69 -7.62 -17.31 9.87
N HIS A 70 -6.31 -17.33 10.09
CA HIS A 70 -5.63 -18.44 10.77
C HIS A 70 -5.31 -18.17 12.25
N GLY A 71 -5.46 -16.93 12.73
CA GLY A 71 -5.16 -16.56 14.11
C GLY A 71 -3.68 -16.65 14.50
N VAL A 72 -2.78 -16.73 13.52
CA VAL A 72 -1.33 -16.93 13.75
C VAL A 72 -0.60 -15.65 14.15
N SER A 73 0.65 -15.79 14.60
CA SER A 73 1.51 -14.65 14.88
C SER A 73 1.84 -13.86 13.61
N LEU A 74 2.26 -12.60 13.76
CA LEU A 74 2.63 -11.75 12.62
C LEU A 74 3.79 -12.35 11.81
N LYS A 75 4.74 -13.01 12.49
CA LYS A 75 5.90 -13.65 11.86
C LYS A 75 5.45 -14.81 10.97
N GLU A 76 4.61 -15.69 11.50
CA GLU A 76 4.07 -16.82 10.75
C GLU A 76 3.19 -16.37 9.58
N ALA A 77 2.36 -15.34 9.77
CA ALA A 77 1.55 -14.80 8.67
C ALA A 77 2.42 -14.22 7.56
N ARG A 78 3.52 -13.55 7.90
CA ARG A 78 4.47 -13.01 6.92
C ARG A 78 5.17 -14.12 6.16
N ASP A 79 5.66 -15.13 6.88
CA ASP A 79 6.39 -16.27 6.32
C ASP A 79 5.49 -17.09 5.39
N ALA A 80 4.27 -17.38 5.83
CA ALA A 80 3.27 -18.12 5.05
C ALA A 80 2.84 -17.40 3.76
N VAL A 81 2.79 -16.06 3.77
CA VAL A 81 2.55 -15.25 2.57
C VAL A 81 3.77 -15.22 1.66
N ASP A 82 4.98 -15.12 2.21
CA ASP A 82 6.23 -15.13 1.43
C ASP A 82 6.46 -16.48 0.75
N ALA A 83 6.25 -17.58 1.47
CA ALA A 83 6.35 -18.95 0.95
C ALA A 83 5.37 -19.22 -0.20
N ARG A 84 4.19 -18.59 -0.18
CA ARG A 84 3.19 -18.66 -1.26
C ARG A 84 3.49 -17.75 -2.47
N MET A 85 4.45 -16.84 -2.35
CA MET A 85 4.89 -15.95 -3.43
C MET A 85 6.15 -16.43 -4.15
N LYS A 86 6.88 -17.39 -3.57
CA LYS A 86 8.08 -18.00 -4.15
C LYS A 86 7.71 -18.96 -5.27
#